data_AF-A0A9P1CJ61-F1
#
_entry.id   AF-A0A9P1CJ61-F1
#
_cell.length_a   1.000
_cell.length_b   1.000
_cell.length_c   1.000
_cell.angle_alpha   90.00
_cell.angle_beta   90.00
_cell.angle_gamma   90.00
#
_symmetry.space_group_name_H-M   'P 1'
#
loop_
_entity.id
_entity.type
_entity.pdbx_description
1 polymer ?
#
loop_
_entity_poly.entity_id
_entity_poly.type
_entity_poly.pdbx_seq_one_letter_code
_entity_poly.pdbx_strand_id
1 'polypeptide(L)'
;MAFWALSLVALRVGVGEAADGVTTVQCQNRSIQINTDISRPCLCAFDVDRTLTGYQELLSECPRNEVKDGVKDFAYLYATPRGFGFLTLSELAQGLNSTFCRRCYLGVASAGGAGLDDEKQVLLSVLHAAVDPSLSSALPNWTTEEDPSQQIESEAPFVVWCGEGGKHRCVSKIVEWYSSERNVTILDEDVYFFDDKEDNIRPFVGTDYNALQVSCESRNGSRGLCGGLPSEVTPVRGVVLCADGAQVCLEDIDHSLVETSKAGHIALAAVALLLMLH
;
A
#
# COMPACT_ATOMS: atom_id res chain seq x y z
N MET A 1 -30.64 -45.96 -25.41
CA MET A 1 -30.42 -44.49 -25.44
C MET A 1 -29.61 -44.15 -24.21
N ALA A 2 -28.29 -44.00 -24.37
CA ALA A 2 -27.34 -43.86 -23.28
C ALA A 2 -27.19 -42.39 -22.87
N PHE A 3 -27.47 -42.11 -21.60
CA PHE A 3 -27.24 -40.81 -20.97
C PHE A 3 -25.74 -40.65 -20.69
N TRP A 4 -25.12 -39.64 -21.28
CA TRP A 4 -23.80 -39.17 -20.87
C TRP A 4 -23.98 -38.25 -19.66
N ALA A 5 -23.62 -38.74 -18.47
CA ALA A 5 -23.43 -37.91 -17.29
C ALA A 5 -22.01 -37.30 -17.36
N LEU A 6 -21.94 -35.99 -17.62
CA LEU A 6 -20.70 -35.22 -17.47
C LEU A 6 -20.47 -34.99 -15.98
N SER A 7 -19.51 -35.73 -15.42
CA SER A 7 -18.98 -35.51 -14.09
C SER A 7 -18.19 -34.19 -14.09
N LEU A 8 -18.67 -33.19 -13.35
CA LEU A 8 -17.86 -32.02 -12.99
C LEU A 8 -16.73 -32.49 -12.07
N VAL A 9 -15.53 -32.62 -12.64
CA VAL A 9 -14.29 -32.70 -11.85
C VAL A 9 -14.01 -31.28 -11.38
N ALA A 10 -14.32 -30.99 -10.12
CA ALA A 10 -13.75 -29.84 -9.45
C ALA A 10 -12.23 -30.06 -9.36
N LEU A 11 -11.45 -29.29 -10.13
CA LEU A 11 -10.01 -29.21 -9.91
C LEU A 11 -9.82 -28.63 -8.51
N ARG A 12 -9.40 -29.49 -7.57
CA ARG A 12 -8.80 -29.04 -6.32
C ARG A 12 -7.53 -28.27 -6.66
N VAL A 13 -7.49 -26.99 -6.31
CA VAL A 13 -6.25 -26.23 -6.28
C VAL A 13 -5.36 -26.89 -5.22
N GLY A 14 -4.25 -27.45 -5.68
CA GLY A 14 -3.24 -28.03 -4.81
C GLY A 14 -2.51 -26.91 -4.06
N VAL A 15 -2.55 -26.99 -2.74
CA VAL A 15 -1.62 -26.27 -1.87
C VAL A 15 -0.24 -26.86 -2.11
N GLY A 16 0.65 -26.11 -2.76
CA GLY A 16 2.07 -26.40 -2.77
C GLY A 16 2.68 -25.79 -1.52
N GLU A 17 3.00 -26.62 -0.52
CA GLU A 17 3.92 -26.22 0.56
C GLU A 17 5.31 -25.95 -0.07
N ALA A 18 5.65 -24.67 -0.20
CA ALA A 18 7.05 -24.27 -0.28
C ALA A 18 7.56 -24.19 1.15
N ALA A 19 8.64 -24.92 1.43
CA ALA A 19 9.39 -24.85 2.68
C ALA A 19 10.10 -23.49 2.74
N ASP A 20 9.37 -22.48 3.19
CA ASP A 20 9.76 -21.19 3.78
C ASP A 20 8.58 -20.24 3.54
N GLY A 21 7.90 -19.84 4.60
CA GLY A 21 6.59 -19.17 4.57
C GLY A 21 6.58 -17.79 3.92
N VAL A 22 6.65 -17.74 2.59
CA VAL A 22 6.44 -16.55 1.77
C VAL A 22 5.21 -16.78 0.89
N THR A 23 4.13 -16.09 1.20
CA THR A 23 2.97 -16.01 0.31
C THR A 23 3.38 -15.17 -0.91
N THR A 24 3.53 -15.81 -2.07
CA THR A 24 3.85 -15.10 -3.32
C THR A 24 2.61 -14.45 -3.90
N VAL A 25 2.60 -13.13 -4.05
CA VAL A 25 1.67 -12.43 -4.95
C VAL A 25 2.13 -12.77 -6.38
N GLN A 26 1.35 -13.58 -7.10
CA GLN A 26 1.62 -13.93 -8.49
C GLN A 26 1.07 -12.82 -9.39
N CYS A 27 1.89 -11.81 -9.71
CA CYS A 27 1.58 -10.85 -10.76
C CYS A 27 2.14 -11.32 -12.10
N GLN A 28 1.20 -11.69 -12.99
CA GLN A 28 1.35 -12.10 -14.37
C GLN A 28 2.24 -13.30 -14.73
N ASN A 29 1.79 -13.95 -15.81
CA ASN A 29 2.37 -15.05 -16.57
C ASN A 29 3.70 -14.70 -17.31
N ARG A 30 4.50 -13.78 -16.78
CA ARG A 30 5.88 -13.54 -17.19
C ARG A 30 6.76 -13.82 -15.99
N SER A 31 7.90 -14.46 -16.20
CA SER A 31 8.91 -14.68 -15.17
C SER A 31 9.15 -13.39 -14.39
N ILE A 32 8.63 -13.32 -13.15
CA ILE A 32 8.87 -12.22 -12.23
C ILE A 32 10.38 -12.18 -12.04
N GLN A 33 11.02 -11.15 -12.60
CA GLN A 33 12.39 -10.84 -12.24
C GLN A 33 12.30 -10.29 -10.82
N ILE A 34 12.44 -11.15 -9.83
CA ILE A 34 12.85 -10.68 -8.51
C ILE A 34 14.17 -10.00 -8.78
N ASN A 35 14.20 -8.67 -8.71
CA ASN A 35 15.44 -7.95 -8.86
C ASN A 35 16.26 -8.24 -7.59
N THR A 36 17.02 -9.34 -7.63
CA THR A 36 18.01 -9.68 -6.62
C THR A 36 19.31 -8.92 -6.85
N ASP A 37 19.38 -8.02 -7.85
CA ASP A 37 20.54 -7.17 -8.05
C ASP A 37 20.58 -6.08 -6.97
N ILE A 38 21.22 -6.45 -5.86
CA ILE A 38 21.44 -5.64 -4.67
C ILE A 38 22.34 -4.42 -4.96
N SER A 39 22.75 -4.19 -6.22
CA SER A 39 23.65 -3.09 -6.58
C SER A 39 22.95 -1.81 -6.98
N ARG A 40 21.63 -1.83 -7.26
CA ARG A 40 20.90 -0.66 -7.78
C ARG A 40 20.13 0.06 -6.67
N PRO A 41 20.20 1.41 -6.60
CA PRO A 41 19.33 2.20 -5.74
C PRO A 41 17.85 1.95 -6.03
N CYS A 42 17.05 1.74 -4.97
CA CYS A 42 15.59 1.65 -5.01
C CYS A 42 14.97 2.63 -4.02
N LEU A 43 13.68 2.93 -4.20
CA LEU A 43 12.89 3.78 -3.29
C LEU A 43 11.67 3.02 -2.79
N CYS A 44 11.45 3.00 -1.48
CA CYS A 44 10.17 2.65 -0.88
C CYS A 44 9.54 3.90 -0.24
N ALA A 45 8.43 4.37 -0.80
CA ALA A 45 7.66 5.47 -0.25
C ALA A 45 6.36 4.96 0.39
N PHE A 46 5.93 5.59 1.48
CA PHE A 46 4.76 5.17 2.24
C PHE A 46 3.80 6.33 2.47
N ASP A 47 2.50 6.06 2.39
CA ASP A 47 1.53 6.87 3.12
C ASP A 47 1.67 6.63 4.63
N VAL A 48 1.15 7.55 5.45
CA VAL A 48 1.21 7.43 6.92
C VAL A 48 -0.07 6.82 7.46
N ASP A 49 -1.19 7.45 7.17
CA ASP A 49 -2.45 7.24 7.90
C ASP A 49 -3.12 5.95 7.43
N ARG A 50 -3.23 4.96 8.31
CA ARG A 50 -3.75 3.61 7.98
C ARG A 50 -2.84 2.78 7.07
N THR A 51 -1.61 3.24 6.86
CA THR A 51 -0.54 2.52 6.18
C THR A 51 0.57 2.18 7.18
N LEU A 52 1.34 3.18 7.63
CA LEU A 52 2.31 3.03 8.71
C LEU A 52 1.65 3.10 10.09
N THR A 53 0.49 3.74 10.19
CA THR A 53 -0.35 3.73 11.38
C THR A 53 -1.55 2.80 11.19
N GLY A 54 -2.22 2.44 12.28
CA GLY A 54 -3.52 1.78 12.26
C GLY A 54 -4.60 2.64 12.91
N TYR A 55 -5.81 2.09 13.09
CA TYR A 55 -6.86 2.75 13.85
C TYR A 55 -6.36 3.03 15.27
N GLN A 56 -6.49 4.29 15.70
CA GLN A 56 -6.03 4.76 16.98
C GLN A 56 -6.64 3.93 18.12
N GLU A 57 -5.77 3.35 18.97
CA GLU A 57 -6.12 2.62 20.20
C GLU A 57 -7.02 1.37 20.01
N LEU A 58 -7.26 0.92 18.77
CA LEU A 58 -8.17 -0.20 18.47
C LEU A 58 -7.49 -1.58 18.60
N LEU A 59 -6.84 -1.84 19.73
CA LEU A 59 -6.07 -3.07 19.95
C LEU A 59 -6.92 -4.34 20.03
N SER A 60 -8.24 -4.22 20.25
CA SER A 60 -9.14 -5.38 20.23
C SER A 60 -9.31 -6.00 18.85
N GLU A 61 -9.27 -5.18 17.79
CA GLU A 61 -9.36 -5.62 16.39
C GLU A 61 -7.97 -5.72 15.75
N CYS A 62 -7.02 -4.89 16.20
CA CYS A 62 -5.66 -4.82 15.70
C CYS A 62 -4.64 -5.13 16.81
N PRO A 63 -4.58 -6.39 17.31
CA PRO A 63 -3.81 -6.73 18.49
C PRO A 63 -2.28 -6.67 18.30
N ARG A 64 -1.81 -6.56 17.06
CA ARG A 64 -0.39 -6.44 16.73
C ARG A 64 0.07 -5.00 16.51
N ASN A 65 -0.84 -4.03 16.67
CA ASN A 65 -0.49 -2.62 16.64
C ASN A 65 0.12 -2.19 17.97
N GLU A 66 0.94 -1.14 17.93
CA GLU A 66 1.58 -0.57 19.10
C GLU A 66 1.07 0.86 19.34
N VAL A 67 0.45 1.10 20.51
CA VAL A 67 0.04 2.45 20.91
C VAL A 67 1.23 3.19 21.51
N LYS A 68 1.48 4.42 21.03
CA LYS A 68 2.44 5.34 21.60
C LYS A 68 1.72 6.31 22.54
N ASP A 69 1.63 5.90 23.80
CA ASP A 69 0.98 6.68 24.85
C ASP A 69 1.52 8.11 24.90
N GLY A 70 0.60 9.08 24.94
CA GLY A 70 0.93 10.50 25.01
C GLY A 70 1.24 11.17 23.67
N VAL A 71 1.49 10.41 22.60
CA VAL A 71 1.68 10.95 21.25
C VAL A 71 0.33 11.06 20.56
N LYS A 72 -0.10 12.29 20.26
CA LYS A 72 -1.43 12.54 19.68
C LYS A 72 -1.41 12.32 18.18
N ASP A 73 -2.41 11.60 17.71
CA ASP A 73 -2.77 11.42 16.31
C ASP A 73 -4.16 12.05 16.10
N PHE A 74 -4.27 12.88 15.06
CA PHE A 74 -5.49 13.62 14.71
C PHE A 74 -6.22 13.05 13.48
N ALA A 75 -5.67 12.02 12.84
CA ALA A 75 -6.16 11.48 11.58
C ALA A 75 -7.54 10.82 11.75
N TYR A 76 -8.53 11.29 10.98
CA TYR A 76 -9.90 10.78 10.92
C TYR A 76 -10.75 10.95 12.20
N LEU A 77 -10.39 11.89 13.08
CA LEU A 77 -11.01 12.02 14.41
C LEU A 77 -12.04 13.13 14.54
N TYR A 78 -12.72 13.46 13.44
CA TYR A 78 -13.86 14.39 13.43
C TYR A 78 -15.04 13.96 14.32
N ALA A 79 -15.00 12.76 14.90
CA ALA A 79 -16.06 12.18 15.73
C ALA A 79 -15.64 11.73 17.13
N THR A 80 -14.37 11.87 17.55
CA THR A 80 -13.99 11.46 18.92
C THR A 80 -14.26 12.59 19.94
N PRO A 81 -14.75 12.27 21.16
CA PRO A 81 -14.99 13.29 22.18
C PRO A 81 -13.74 14.09 22.56
N ARG A 82 -12.55 13.49 22.42
CA ARG A 82 -11.25 14.12 22.71
C ARG A 82 -10.77 15.02 21.56
N GLY A 83 -11.27 14.83 20.34
CA GLY A 83 -10.73 15.44 19.12
C GLY A 83 -9.37 14.89 18.68
N PHE A 84 -8.86 13.86 19.35
CA PHE A 84 -7.64 13.11 19.02
C PHE A 84 -7.69 11.69 19.60
N GLY A 85 -6.74 10.86 19.17
CA GLY A 85 -6.43 9.52 19.69
C GLY A 85 -4.92 9.40 19.86
N PHE A 86 -4.44 8.29 20.41
CA PHE A 86 -2.99 8.07 20.47
C PHE A 86 -2.47 7.44 19.19
N LEU A 87 -1.30 7.92 18.76
CA LEU A 87 -0.57 7.36 17.62
C LEU A 87 -0.46 5.86 17.82
N THR A 88 -0.94 5.13 16.83
CA THR A 88 -0.98 3.67 16.87
C THR A 88 -0.22 3.16 15.66
N LEU A 89 0.99 2.64 15.88
CA LEU A 89 1.83 2.09 14.83
C LEU A 89 1.26 0.77 14.34
N SER A 90 1.20 0.62 13.02
CA SER A 90 0.86 -0.65 12.37
C SER A 90 1.96 -1.69 12.61
N GLU A 91 1.62 -2.96 12.36
CA GLU A 91 2.63 -4.02 12.31
C GLU A 91 3.68 -3.76 11.21
N LEU A 92 3.29 -3.18 10.07
CA LEU A 92 4.24 -2.76 9.04
C LEU A 92 5.29 -1.80 9.61
N ALA A 93 4.88 -0.70 10.24
CA ALA A 93 5.81 0.28 10.80
C ALA A 93 6.80 -0.37 11.79
N GLN A 94 6.31 -1.27 12.64
CA GLN A 94 7.15 -2.01 13.59
C GLN A 94 8.12 -2.99 12.90
N GLY A 95 7.73 -3.53 11.74
CA GLY A 95 8.46 -4.58 11.01
C GLY A 95 9.12 -4.14 9.71
N LEU A 96 9.24 -2.83 9.41
CA LEU A 96 9.77 -2.33 8.13
C LEU A 96 11.17 -2.89 7.81
N ASN A 97 12.02 -3.06 8.83
CA ASN A 97 13.38 -3.60 8.68
C ASN A 97 13.45 -5.07 8.20
N SER A 98 12.33 -5.80 8.30
CA SER A 98 12.21 -7.19 7.86
C SER A 98 11.83 -7.29 6.37
N THR A 99 11.44 -6.18 5.76
CA THR A 99 11.05 -6.10 4.35
C THR A 99 12.26 -5.89 3.44
N PHE A 100 12.05 -5.96 2.13
CA PHE A 100 13.10 -5.59 1.17
C PHE A 100 13.48 -4.10 1.24
N CYS A 101 12.55 -3.25 1.71
CA CYS A 101 12.74 -1.80 1.80
C CYS A 101 13.85 -1.39 2.77
N ARG A 102 14.33 -2.28 3.66
CA ARG A 102 15.50 -1.99 4.50
C ARG A 102 16.74 -1.61 3.68
N ARG A 103 16.80 -2.08 2.43
CA ARG A 103 17.90 -1.85 1.47
C ARG A 103 17.60 -0.72 0.46
N CYS A 104 16.44 -0.08 0.57
CA CYS A 104 16.04 1.02 -0.29
C CYS A 104 16.14 2.35 0.45
N TYR A 105 16.24 3.43 -0.31
CA TYR A 105 15.93 4.76 0.19
C TYR A 105 14.46 4.80 0.60
N LEU A 106 14.10 5.59 1.62
CA LEU A 106 12.72 5.72 2.08
C LEU A 106 12.14 7.10 1.77
N GLY A 107 10.83 7.13 1.55
CA GLY A 107 10.09 8.38 1.44
C GLY A 107 8.74 8.30 2.15
N VAL A 108 8.14 9.47 2.36
CA VAL A 108 6.75 9.58 2.81
C VAL A 108 5.99 10.45 1.82
N ALA A 109 4.82 9.99 1.40
CA ALA A 109 3.87 10.80 0.63
C ALA A 109 2.51 10.68 1.32
N SER A 110 2.20 11.61 2.23
CA SER A 110 0.99 11.58 3.07
C SER A 110 -0.05 12.62 2.66
N ALA A 111 -1.33 12.27 2.76
CA ALA A 111 -2.43 13.21 2.49
C ALA A 111 -2.67 14.12 3.69
N GLY A 112 -2.53 13.56 4.90
CA GLY A 112 -2.49 14.30 6.15
C GLY A 112 -1.12 14.92 6.41
N GLY A 113 -1.06 15.74 7.46
CA GLY A 113 0.18 16.38 7.93
C GLY A 113 1.13 15.46 8.72
N ALA A 114 0.77 14.18 8.91
CA ALA A 114 1.44 13.24 9.82
C ALA A 114 1.53 13.77 11.28
N GLY A 115 0.47 14.44 11.75
CA GLY A 115 0.35 15.01 13.09
C GLY A 115 1.18 16.27 13.37
N LEU A 116 1.34 16.56 14.68
CA LEU A 116 2.26 17.57 15.22
C LEU A 116 3.69 16.99 15.36
N ASP A 117 4.60 17.74 15.98
CA ASP A 117 6.03 17.37 16.06
C ASP A 117 6.29 15.99 16.68
N ASP A 118 5.52 15.59 17.71
CA ASP A 118 5.74 14.30 18.40
C ASP A 118 5.45 13.09 17.50
N GLU A 119 4.39 13.14 16.68
CA GLU A 119 4.05 12.06 15.74
C GLU A 119 5.14 11.92 14.68
N LYS A 120 5.57 13.05 14.10
CA LYS A 120 6.66 13.10 13.12
C LYS A 120 7.96 12.55 13.69
N GLN A 121 8.29 12.86 14.95
CA GLN A 121 9.49 12.33 15.61
C GLN A 121 9.45 10.81 15.79
N VAL A 122 8.30 10.25 16.17
CA VAL A 122 8.12 8.80 16.26
C VAL A 122 8.26 8.15 14.88
N LEU A 123 7.56 8.66 13.87
CA LEU A 123 7.62 8.13 12.51
C LEU A 123 9.03 8.21 11.94
N LEU A 124 9.74 9.32 12.16
CA LEU A 124 11.13 9.47 11.74
C LEU A 124 12.03 8.41 12.40
N SER A 125 11.86 8.22 13.71
CA SER A 125 12.63 7.21 14.45
C SER A 125 12.39 5.81 13.91
N VAL A 126 11.15 5.48 13.55
CA VAL A 126 10.78 4.22 12.88
C VAL A 126 11.49 4.09 11.53
N LEU A 127 11.42 5.12 10.68
CA LEU A 127 12.02 5.10 9.34
C LEU A 127 13.56 5.00 9.39
N HIS A 128 14.22 5.70 10.32
CA HIS A 128 15.68 5.59 10.49
C HIS A 128 16.10 4.21 10.99
N ALA A 129 15.32 3.59 11.88
CA ALA A 129 15.59 2.24 12.39
C ALA A 129 15.26 1.14 11.37
N ALA A 130 14.45 1.46 10.36
CA ALA A 130 14.00 0.52 9.34
C ALA A 130 15.06 0.19 8.28
N VAL A 131 16.00 1.11 8.01
CA VAL A 131 16.98 0.96 6.92
C VAL A 131 18.35 0.51 7.37
N ASP A 132 19.12 -0.03 6.43
CA ASP A 132 20.54 -0.29 6.64
C ASP A 132 21.25 1.02 7.05
N PRO A 133 22.19 0.99 8.03
CA PRO A 133 22.81 2.20 8.57
C PRO A 133 23.49 3.10 7.54
N SER A 134 23.95 2.54 6.41
CA SER A 134 24.55 3.29 5.30
C SER A 134 23.55 4.16 4.54
N LEU A 135 22.26 3.83 4.58
CA LEU A 135 21.16 4.59 3.97
C LEU A 135 20.47 5.53 4.96
N SER A 136 20.59 5.26 6.26
CA SER A 136 19.98 6.08 7.32
C SER A 136 20.42 7.56 7.27
N SER A 137 21.67 7.82 6.88
CA SER A 137 22.19 9.20 6.69
C SER A 137 21.57 9.93 5.46
N ALA A 138 20.93 9.19 4.57
CA ALA A 138 20.24 9.75 3.41
C ALA A 138 18.82 10.25 3.76
N LEU A 139 18.27 9.87 4.91
CA LEU A 139 17.03 10.43 5.43
C LEU A 139 17.35 11.74 6.15
N PRO A 140 16.73 12.87 5.77
CA PRO A 140 16.87 14.10 6.53
C PRO A 140 16.11 13.98 7.84
N ASN A 141 16.53 14.76 8.83
CA ASN A 141 15.62 15.07 9.93
C ASN A 141 14.46 15.91 9.39
N TRP A 142 13.29 15.81 10.00
CA TRP A 142 12.26 16.83 9.78
C TRP A 142 12.85 18.20 10.09
N THR A 143 12.67 19.17 9.20
CA THR A 143 12.86 20.57 9.55
C THR A 143 11.74 20.94 10.53
N THR A 144 12.06 20.96 11.81
CA THR A 144 11.17 21.49 12.86
C THR A 144 11.41 22.99 12.95
N GLU A 145 10.33 23.79 12.99
CA GLU A 145 10.25 25.28 13.03
C GLU A 145 10.00 25.93 11.65
N GLU A 146 9.01 26.82 11.40
CA GLU A 146 8.14 27.66 12.25
C GLU A 146 6.91 28.08 11.41
N ASP A 147 5.74 28.20 12.04
CA ASP A 147 4.45 28.74 11.53
C ASP A 147 3.34 27.74 11.10
N PRO A 148 2.39 27.42 12.00
CA PRO A 148 1.18 26.63 11.70
C PRO A 148 0.21 27.26 10.69
N SER A 149 0.40 28.53 10.31
CA SER A 149 -0.40 29.23 9.31
C SER A 149 0.13 29.06 7.88
N GLN A 150 1.33 28.53 7.74
CA GLN A 150 1.85 28.10 6.45
C GLN A 150 1.55 26.62 6.30
N GLN A 151 0.84 26.25 5.23
CA GLN A 151 0.82 24.88 4.75
C GLN A 151 2.24 24.56 4.26
N ILE A 152 3.16 24.31 5.19
CA ILE A 152 4.55 23.99 4.87
C ILE A 152 4.47 22.62 4.19
N GLU A 153 4.61 22.64 2.86
CA GLU A 153 5.07 21.46 2.11
C GLU A 153 6.34 21.01 2.81
N SER A 154 6.30 19.87 3.49
CA SER A 154 7.50 19.33 4.11
C SER A 154 8.53 19.06 3.01
N GLU A 155 9.80 19.39 3.29
CA GLU A 155 10.89 19.15 2.35
C GLU A 155 11.00 17.63 2.07
N ALA A 156 11.22 17.28 0.80
CA ALA A 156 11.45 15.89 0.42
C ALA A 156 12.64 15.29 1.21
N PRO A 157 12.63 13.98 1.50
CA PRO A 157 11.80 12.92 0.94
C PRO A 157 10.51 12.66 1.74
N PHE A 158 10.16 13.52 2.71
CA PHE A 158 8.89 13.42 3.42
C PHE A 158 7.96 14.51 2.92
N VAL A 159 6.98 14.15 2.11
CA VAL A 159 6.04 15.10 1.48
C VAL A 159 4.66 14.86 2.09
N VAL A 160 4.13 15.86 2.77
CA VAL A 160 2.76 15.85 3.31
C VAL A 160 1.82 16.68 2.44
N TRP A 161 0.52 16.61 2.70
CA TRP A 161 -0.54 17.27 1.91
C TRP A 161 -0.62 16.80 0.45
N CYS A 162 -0.15 15.58 0.18
CA CYS A 162 -0.35 14.86 -1.06
C CYS A 162 -1.80 14.38 -1.16
N GLY A 163 -2.67 15.28 -1.62
CA GLY A 163 -4.10 15.02 -1.74
C GLY A 163 -4.42 13.70 -2.45
N GLU A 164 -5.57 13.14 -2.09
CA GLU A 164 -6.05 11.85 -2.60
C GLU A 164 -5.97 11.77 -4.13
N GLY A 165 -5.42 10.66 -4.65
CA GLY A 165 -5.17 10.46 -6.08
C GLY A 165 -3.97 11.24 -6.65
N GLY A 166 -3.30 12.07 -5.85
CA GLY A 166 -2.12 12.84 -6.24
C GLY A 166 -0.77 12.23 -5.86
N LYS A 167 -0.75 11.07 -5.19
CA LYS A 167 0.46 10.49 -4.58
C LYS A 167 1.59 10.23 -5.56
N HIS A 168 1.30 9.73 -6.75
CA HIS A 168 2.29 9.50 -7.82
C HIS A 168 3.16 10.75 -8.10
N ARG A 169 2.56 11.95 -8.12
CA ARG A 169 3.32 13.20 -8.32
C ARG A 169 4.20 13.55 -7.12
N CYS A 170 3.73 13.30 -5.90
CA CYS A 170 4.56 13.48 -4.70
C CYS A 170 5.73 12.51 -4.68
N VAL A 171 5.51 11.24 -5.06
CA VAL A 171 6.59 10.26 -5.18
C VAL A 171 7.60 10.69 -6.24
N SER A 172 7.17 11.25 -7.37
CA SER A 172 8.09 11.84 -8.36
C SER A 172 8.97 12.95 -7.75
N LYS A 173 8.41 13.85 -6.92
CA LYS A 173 9.20 14.87 -6.20
C LYS A 173 10.25 14.25 -5.26
N ILE A 174 9.95 13.12 -4.62
CA ILE A 174 10.89 12.40 -3.76
C ILE A 174 12.06 11.83 -4.58
N VAL A 175 11.76 11.21 -5.72
CA VAL A 175 12.77 10.70 -6.65
C VAL A 175 13.67 11.83 -7.16
N GLU A 176 13.08 12.95 -7.58
CA GLU A 176 13.80 14.15 -8.02
C GLU A 176 14.74 14.68 -6.94
N TRP A 177 14.28 14.75 -5.69
CA TRP A 177 15.09 15.19 -4.56
C TRP A 177 16.28 14.28 -4.28
N TYR A 178 16.09 12.96 -4.31
CA TYR A 178 17.21 12.02 -4.17
C TYR A 178 18.24 12.19 -5.30
N SER A 179 17.77 12.47 -6.51
CA SER A 179 18.64 12.78 -7.63
C SER A 179 19.39 14.10 -7.45
N SER A 180 18.71 15.19 -7.06
CA SER A 180 19.32 16.53 -6.99
C SER A 180 20.17 16.75 -5.74
N GLU A 181 19.66 16.35 -4.57
CA GLU A 181 20.27 16.69 -3.27
C GLU A 181 21.23 15.60 -2.78
N ARG A 182 21.03 14.35 -3.24
CA ARG A 182 21.83 13.21 -2.80
C ARG A 182 22.66 12.57 -3.92
N ASN A 183 22.51 13.03 -5.17
CA ASN A 183 23.18 12.47 -6.33
C ASN A 183 22.94 10.95 -6.48
N VAL A 184 21.72 10.52 -6.17
CA VAL A 184 21.27 9.12 -6.26
C VAL A 184 20.31 8.98 -7.43
N THR A 185 20.66 8.14 -8.40
CA THR A 185 19.75 7.79 -9.51
C THR A 185 18.98 6.53 -9.16
N ILE A 186 17.68 6.69 -8.90
CA ILE A 186 16.72 5.58 -8.74
C ILE A 186 15.97 5.45 -10.07
N LEU A 187 15.88 4.24 -10.61
CA LEU A 187 15.07 4.01 -11.80
C LEU A 187 13.60 3.95 -11.44
N ASP A 188 12.75 4.36 -12.38
CA ASP A 188 11.30 4.31 -12.25
C ASP A 188 10.80 2.91 -11.85
N GLU A 189 11.32 1.86 -12.49
CA GLU A 189 10.97 0.46 -12.19
C GLU A 189 11.45 -0.05 -10.81
N ASP A 190 12.30 0.71 -10.12
CA ASP A 190 12.82 0.44 -8.78
C ASP A 190 12.21 1.40 -7.71
N VAL A 191 11.13 2.10 -8.06
CA VAL A 191 10.29 2.91 -7.15
C VAL A 191 9.05 2.11 -6.73
N TYR A 192 8.80 2.03 -5.42
CA TYR A 192 7.67 1.32 -4.83
C TYR A 192 6.91 2.23 -3.86
N PHE A 193 5.61 2.41 -4.08
CA PHE A 193 4.73 3.16 -3.19
C PHE A 193 3.73 2.26 -2.48
N PHE A 194 3.51 2.48 -1.18
CA PHE A 194 2.59 1.71 -0.35
C PHE A 194 1.58 2.63 0.31
N ASP A 195 0.30 2.32 0.16
CA ASP A 195 -0.82 3.10 0.69
C ASP A 195 -2.00 2.14 0.94
N ASP A 196 -2.85 2.42 1.92
CA ASP A 196 -3.99 1.58 2.24
C ASP A 196 -5.18 1.84 1.32
N LYS A 197 -5.16 2.93 0.55
CA LYS A 197 -6.30 3.43 -0.21
C LYS A 197 -6.10 3.29 -1.71
N GLU A 198 -7.03 2.60 -2.35
CA GLU A 198 -7.02 2.34 -3.79
C GLU A 198 -6.88 3.62 -4.65
N ASP A 199 -7.59 4.69 -4.30
CA ASP A 199 -7.55 5.96 -5.05
C ASP A 199 -6.13 6.56 -5.13
N ASN A 200 -5.26 6.22 -4.17
CA ASN A 200 -3.88 6.66 -4.12
C ASN A 200 -2.92 5.74 -4.90
N ILE A 201 -3.31 4.48 -5.06
CA ILE A 201 -2.53 3.45 -5.77
C ILE A 201 -2.84 3.43 -7.26
N ARG A 202 -4.11 3.46 -7.64
CA ARG A 202 -4.57 3.36 -9.04
C ARG A 202 -3.94 4.40 -9.99
N PRO A 203 -3.66 5.65 -9.58
CA PRO A 203 -3.04 6.64 -10.46
C PRO A 203 -1.58 6.37 -10.87
N PHE A 204 -0.92 5.37 -10.27
CA PHE A 204 0.41 4.92 -10.70
C PHE A 204 0.37 4.11 -12.01
N VAL A 205 -0.82 3.77 -12.51
CA VAL A 205 -0.97 3.19 -13.85
C VAL A 205 -0.40 4.16 -14.89
N GLY A 206 0.65 3.73 -15.59
CA GLY A 206 1.30 4.50 -16.65
C GLY A 206 2.46 5.40 -16.18
N THR A 207 2.89 5.33 -14.91
CA THR A 207 4.03 6.12 -14.40
C THR A 207 5.36 5.36 -14.35
N ASP A 208 5.43 4.12 -14.86
CA ASP A 208 6.55 3.16 -14.76
C ASP A 208 7.01 2.80 -13.32
N TYR A 209 6.58 3.55 -12.31
CA TYR A 209 6.65 3.25 -10.88
C TYR A 209 5.72 2.10 -10.49
N ASN A 210 6.04 1.47 -9.37
CA ASN A 210 5.24 0.41 -8.76
C ASN A 210 4.44 0.97 -7.57
N ALA A 211 3.23 0.46 -7.37
CA ALA A 211 2.39 0.87 -6.24
C ALA A 211 1.53 -0.29 -5.74
N LEU A 212 1.55 -0.53 -4.43
CA LEU A 212 0.87 -1.65 -3.81
C LEU A 212 -0.08 -1.14 -2.72
N GLN A 213 -1.34 -1.53 -2.83
CA GLN A 213 -2.29 -1.34 -1.75
C GLN A 213 -1.95 -2.30 -0.59
N VAL A 214 -1.99 -1.79 0.63
CA VAL A 214 -1.73 -2.57 1.86
C VAL A 214 -2.92 -2.54 2.81
N SER A 215 -2.81 -3.26 3.92
CA SER A 215 -3.90 -3.48 4.87
C SER A 215 -5.07 -4.21 4.21
N CYS A 216 -4.80 -5.21 3.36
CA CYS A 216 -5.83 -5.88 2.57
C CYS A 216 -6.78 -6.71 3.45
N GLU A 217 -6.26 -7.45 4.42
CA GLU A 217 -7.08 -8.30 5.31
C GLU A 217 -7.95 -7.47 6.28
N SER A 218 -7.43 -6.33 6.75
CA SER A 218 -8.09 -5.49 7.74
C SER A 218 -8.62 -4.21 7.09
N ARG A 219 -9.86 -4.22 6.58
CA ARG A 219 -10.48 -3.06 5.93
C ARG A 219 -11.50 -2.34 6.81
N ASN A 220 -11.52 -1.01 6.70
CA ASN A 220 -12.58 -0.14 7.20
C ASN A 220 -13.13 0.71 6.06
N GLY A 221 -14.09 0.16 5.32
CA GLY A 221 -14.58 0.79 4.08
C GLY A 221 -13.50 0.81 3.01
N SER A 222 -13.22 1.99 2.44
CA SER A 222 -12.19 2.17 1.41
C SER A 222 -10.76 2.35 1.95
N ARG A 223 -10.56 2.21 3.26
CA ARG A 223 -9.26 2.35 3.97
C ARG A 223 -8.88 1.12 4.77
N GLY A 224 -7.62 1.03 5.16
CA GLY A 224 -7.10 0.08 6.11
C GLY A 224 -7.63 0.33 7.52
N LEU A 225 -7.86 -0.75 8.25
CA LEU A 225 -8.20 -0.71 9.66
C LEU A 225 -6.94 -0.77 10.51
N CYS A 226 -6.13 -1.81 10.36
CA CYS A 226 -4.98 -2.04 11.23
C CYS A 226 -3.66 -1.46 10.73
N GLY A 227 -3.62 -0.92 9.51
CA GLY A 227 -2.37 -0.59 8.85
C GLY A 227 -1.85 -1.72 7.98
N GLY A 228 -0.76 -1.49 7.27
CA GLY A 228 -0.13 -2.51 6.45
C GLY A 228 0.53 -3.62 7.28
N LEU A 229 0.90 -4.70 6.60
CA LEU A 229 1.73 -5.78 7.11
C LEU A 229 3.09 -5.81 6.41
N PRO A 230 4.19 -6.23 7.08
CA PRO A 230 5.48 -6.44 6.42
C PRO A 230 5.40 -7.39 5.23
N SER A 231 4.52 -8.40 5.27
CA SER A 231 4.31 -9.37 4.18
C SER A 231 3.67 -8.78 2.92
N GLU A 232 3.00 -7.62 3.03
CA GLU A 232 2.40 -6.91 1.90
C GLU A 232 3.42 -6.00 1.18
N VAL A 233 4.58 -5.77 1.79
CA VAL A 233 5.67 -4.95 1.25
C VAL A 233 6.62 -5.83 0.46
N THR A 234 6.28 -6.02 -0.81
CA THR A 234 7.00 -6.89 -1.75
C THR A 234 7.57 -6.09 -2.94
N PRO A 235 8.69 -6.53 -3.54
CA PRO A 235 9.29 -5.87 -4.69
C PRO A 235 8.59 -6.29 -6.00
N VAL A 236 7.26 -6.38 -5.97
CA VAL A 236 6.45 -6.71 -7.13
C VAL A 236 6.32 -5.48 -8.00
N ARG A 237 6.51 -5.67 -9.31
CA ARG A 237 6.37 -4.58 -10.28
C ARG A 237 4.91 -4.39 -10.70
N GLY A 238 4.57 -3.14 -11.03
CA GLY A 238 3.23 -2.73 -11.46
C GLY A 238 2.34 -2.21 -10.32
N VAL A 239 1.04 -2.17 -10.60
CA VAL A 239 0.02 -1.66 -9.67
C VAL A 239 -0.76 -2.83 -9.09
N VAL A 240 -0.77 -2.94 -7.76
CA VAL A 240 -1.41 -4.02 -6.99
C VAL A 240 -2.46 -3.42 -6.07
N LEU A 241 -3.68 -3.93 -6.11
CA LEU A 241 -4.80 -3.51 -5.27
C LEU A 241 -5.19 -4.61 -4.28
N CYS A 242 -6.00 -4.26 -3.29
CA CYS A 242 -6.62 -5.25 -2.40
C CYS A 242 -7.95 -5.73 -3.01
N ALA A 243 -8.15 -7.05 -3.07
CA ALA A 243 -9.42 -7.69 -3.34
C ALA A 243 -9.58 -8.93 -2.46
N ASP A 244 -10.77 -9.13 -1.89
CA ASP A 244 -11.11 -10.29 -1.05
C ASP A 244 -10.09 -10.59 0.07
N GLY A 245 -9.55 -9.53 0.67
CA GLY A 245 -8.57 -9.64 1.76
C GLY A 245 -7.11 -9.82 1.32
N ALA A 246 -6.82 -9.85 0.02
CA ALA A 246 -5.48 -10.12 -0.50
C ALA A 246 -5.02 -9.11 -1.56
N GLN A 247 -3.71 -9.03 -1.76
CA GLN A 247 -3.10 -8.28 -2.85
C GLN A 247 -3.31 -8.98 -4.20
N VAL A 248 -3.86 -8.25 -5.17
CA VAL A 248 -4.15 -8.67 -6.54
C VAL A 248 -3.64 -7.65 -7.54
N CYS A 249 -3.11 -8.12 -8.66
CA CYS A 249 -2.47 -7.26 -9.65
C CYS A 249 -3.55 -6.63 -10.52
N LEU A 250 -3.46 -5.33 -10.77
CA LEU A 250 -4.53 -4.59 -11.46
C LEU A 250 -4.81 -5.12 -12.87
N GLU A 251 -3.80 -5.66 -13.54
CA GLU A 251 -3.93 -6.28 -14.86
C GLU A 251 -4.78 -7.56 -14.84
N ASP A 252 -4.89 -8.23 -13.68
CA ASP A 252 -5.70 -9.43 -13.49
C ASP A 252 -7.17 -9.11 -13.10
N ILE A 253 -7.46 -7.84 -12.73
CA ILE A 253 -8.81 -7.39 -12.34
C ILE A 253 -9.69 -7.11 -13.58
N ASP A 254 -9.11 -6.95 -14.78
CA ASP A 254 -9.84 -6.56 -16.01
C ASP A 254 -10.43 -7.76 -16.81
N HIS A 255 -10.19 -9.01 -16.41
CA HIS A 255 -10.68 -10.17 -17.19
C HIS A 255 -11.86 -10.93 -16.58
N SER A 256 -12.14 -10.83 -15.29
CA SER A 256 -13.17 -11.66 -14.63
C SER A 256 -14.55 -11.01 -14.48
N LEU A 257 -14.64 -9.68 -14.54
CA LEU A 257 -15.89 -8.93 -14.29
C LEU A 257 -16.63 -8.48 -15.57
N VAL A 258 -16.02 -8.61 -16.75
CA VAL A 258 -16.65 -8.22 -18.03
C VAL A 258 -17.46 -9.36 -18.67
N GLU A 259 -17.12 -10.63 -18.44
CA GLU A 259 -17.82 -11.76 -19.08
C GLU A 259 -19.10 -12.20 -18.35
N THR A 260 -19.17 -12.09 -17.02
CA THR A 260 -20.36 -12.51 -16.25
C THR A 260 -21.52 -11.54 -16.38
N SER A 261 -21.24 -10.25 -16.63
CA SER A 261 -22.24 -9.22 -16.90
C SER A 261 -22.89 -9.38 -18.28
N LYS A 262 -22.10 -9.70 -19.33
CA LYS A 262 -22.62 -9.84 -20.70
C LYS A 262 -23.41 -11.14 -20.91
N ALA A 263 -23.00 -12.25 -20.28
CA ALA A 263 -23.72 -13.52 -20.41
C ALA A 263 -25.08 -13.52 -19.67
N GLY A 264 -25.16 -12.87 -18.50
CA GLY A 264 -26.40 -12.80 -17.71
C GLY A 264 -27.50 -11.95 -18.36
N HIS A 265 -27.14 -10.83 -18.99
CA HIS A 265 -28.11 -9.94 -19.64
C HIS A 265 -28.68 -10.52 -20.95
N ILE A 266 -27.88 -11.29 -21.70
CA ILE A 266 -28.36 -11.94 -22.93
C ILE A 266 -29.28 -13.13 -22.61
N ALA A 267 -29.01 -13.87 -21.54
CA ALA A 267 -29.84 -14.99 -21.12
C ALA A 267 -31.23 -14.55 -20.61
N LEU A 268 -31.32 -13.45 -19.84
CA LEU A 268 -32.62 -12.93 -19.39
C LEU A 268 -33.47 -12.37 -20.54
N ALA A 269 -32.86 -11.70 -21.52
CA ALA A 269 -33.59 -11.13 -22.65
C ALA A 269 -34.17 -12.22 -23.58
N ALA A 270 -33.44 -13.33 -23.78
CA ALA A 270 -33.89 -14.45 -24.59
C ALA A 270 -35.07 -15.22 -23.95
N VAL A 271 -35.06 -15.40 -22.62
CA VAL A 271 -36.16 -16.04 -21.90
C VAL A 271 -37.42 -15.16 -21.86
N ALA A 272 -37.26 -13.84 -21.73
CA ALA A 272 -38.38 -12.91 -21.77
C ALA A 272 -39.05 -12.84 -23.16
N LEU A 273 -38.27 -12.94 -24.25
CA LEU A 273 -38.82 -12.92 -25.62
C LEU A 273 -39.55 -14.22 -25.98
N LEU A 274 -39.11 -15.36 -25.46
CA LEU A 274 -39.78 -16.66 -25.67
C LEU A 274 -41.10 -16.81 -24.89
N LEU A 275 -41.23 -16.12 -23.75
CA LEU A 275 -42.45 -16.11 -22.95
C LEU A 275 -43.54 -15.15 -23.46
N MET A 276 -43.23 -14.27 -24.42
CA MET A 276 -44.22 -13.39 -25.07
C MET A 276 -44.75 -13.92 -26.41
N LEU A 277 -44.30 -15.10 -26.84
CA LEU A 277 -44.69 -15.73 -28.11
C LEU A 277 -45.55 -17.01 -27.92
N HIS A 278 -46.08 -17.25 -26.72
CA HIS A 278 -47.12 -18.24 -26.42
C HIS A 278 -48.20 -17.58 -25.54
#